data_AF-X1RL74-F1
#
_entry.id   AF-X1RL74-F1
#
_cell.length_a   1.000
_cell.length_b   1.000
_cell.length_c   1.000
_cell.angle_alpha   90.00
_cell.angle_beta   90.00
_cell.angle_gamma   90.00
#
_symmetry.space_group_name_H-M   'P 1'
#
loop_
_entity.id
_entity.type
_entity.pdbx_description
1 polymer ?
#
loop_
_entity_poly.entity_id
_entity_poly.type
_entity_poly.pdbx_seq_one_letter_code
_entity_poly.pdbx_strand_id
1 'polypeptide(L)' 'IVEIDKVPCSVSKSGYGEIKGLISFLKSEYKSIGEIEDGIVSTDSFTVVGIPTIIIKSAQQLVGVGDTISVLALLLEN' A
#
# COMPACT_ATOMS: atom_id res chain seq x y z
N ILE A 1 11.36 15.94 -13.97
CA ILE A 1 11.06 14.49 -13.86
C ILE A 1 12.22 13.88 -13.11
N VAL A 2 12.00 13.42 -11.88
CA VAL A 2 13.05 12.77 -11.08
C VAL A 2 13.17 11.34 -11.58
N GLU A 3 14.34 10.95 -12.08
CA GLU A 3 14.64 9.56 -12.44
C GLU A 3 14.65 8.71 -11.16
N ILE A 4 13.62 7.87 -11.01
CA ILE A 4 13.41 6.99 -9.85
C ILE A 4 14.60 6.03 -9.69
N ASP A 5 15.25 5.67 -10.79
CA ASP A 5 16.39 4.74 -10.87
C ASP A 5 17.65 5.23 -10.13
N LYS A 6 17.73 6.52 -9.78
CA LYS A 6 18.87 7.12 -9.07
C LYS A 6 18.69 7.22 -7.56
N VAL A 7 17.49 6.90 -7.05
CA VAL A 7 17.22 6.92 -5.61
C VAL A 7 17.32 5.48 -5.10
N PRO A 8 18.18 5.16 -4.12
CA PRO A 8 18.24 3.84 -3.53
C PRO A 8 16.93 3.56 -2.78
N CYS A 9 15.98 2.98 -3.49
CA CYS A 9 14.63 2.74 -3.05
C CYS A 9 14.32 1.24 -3.14
N SER A 10 13.72 0.70 -2.10
CA SER A 10 13.32 -0.71 -2.07
C SER A 10 11.89 -0.81 -1.54
N VAL A 11 11.12 -1.71 -2.13
CA VAL A 11 9.80 -2.10 -1.58
C VAL A 11 10.00 -2.56 -0.12
N SER A 12 9.15 -2.05 0.77
CA SER A 12 9.20 -2.36 2.18
C SER A 12 8.91 -3.85 2.44
N LYS A 13 9.94 -4.60 2.85
CA LYS A 13 9.77 -6.00 3.27
C LYS A 13 8.87 -6.13 4.50
N SER A 14 8.97 -5.19 5.44
CA SER A 14 8.08 -5.15 6.61
C SER A 14 6.64 -4.83 6.19
N GLY A 15 6.45 -3.87 5.29
CA GLY A 15 5.13 -3.51 4.77
C GLY A 15 4.43 -4.70 4.08
N TYR A 16 5.18 -5.52 3.35
CA TYR A 16 4.62 -6.75 2.76
C TYR A 16 4.19 -7.77 3.84
N GLY A 17 4.97 -7.91 4.92
CA GLY A 17 4.62 -8.76 6.05
C GLY A 17 3.36 -8.28 6.79
N GLU A 18 3.25 -6.97 7.00
CA GLU A 18 2.07 -6.33 7.61
C GLU A 18 0.81 -6.54 6.77
N ILE A 19 0.90 -6.36 5.44
CA ILE A 19 -0.23 -6.61 4.52
C ILE A 19 -0.69 -8.07 4.60
N LYS A 20 0.25 -9.03 4.61
CA LYS A 20 -0.09 -10.45 4.79
C LYS A 20 -0.79 -10.73 6.12
N GLY A 21 -0.33 -10.08 7.19
CA GLY A 21 -0.97 -10.17 8.51
C GLY A 21 -2.40 -9.63 8.49
N LEU A 22 -2.60 -8.45 7.89
CA LEU A 22 -3.92 -7.85 7.72
C LEU A 22 -4.86 -8.74 6.91
N ILE A 23 -4.41 -9.27 5.77
CA ILE A 23 -5.22 -10.16 4.92
C ILE A 23 -5.60 -11.44 5.68
N SER A 24 -4.66 -12.02 6.41
CA SER A 24 -4.93 -13.22 7.22
C SER A 24 -5.98 -12.95 8.30
N PHE A 25 -5.90 -11.79 8.96
CA PHE A 25 -6.90 -11.34 9.93
C PHE A 25 -8.27 -11.11 9.28
N LEU A 26 -8.33 -10.42 8.15
CA LEU A 26 -9.60 -10.20 7.45
C LEU A 26 -10.23 -11.54 7.05
N LYS A 27 -9.43 -12.48 6.52
CA LYS A 27 -9.87 -13.85 6.18
C LYS A 27 -10.43 -14.62 7.37
N SER A 28 -9.93 -14.41 8.59
CA SER A 28 -10.49 -15.07 9.78
C SER A 28 -11.79 -14.43 10.26
N GLU A 29 -11.94 -13.12 10.11
CA GLU A 29 -13.11 -12.38 10.61
C GLU A 29 -14.29 -12.38 9.64
N TYR A 30 -14.05 -12.37 8.32
CA TYR A 30 -15.09 -12.25 7.31
C TYR A 30 -15.25 -13.53 6.49
N LYS A 31 -16.46 -14.10 6.51
CA LYS A 31 -16.78 -15.41 5.93
C LYS A 31 -16.91 -15.43 4.39
N SER A 32 -17.10 -14.28 3.74
CA SER A 32 -17.27 -14.14 2.29
C SER A 32 -16.15 -13.31 1.66
N ILE A 33 -14.90 -13.70 1.87
CA ILE A 33 -13.76 -13.05 1.22
C ILE A 33 -13.46 -13.72 -0.11
N GLY A 34 -13.60 -12.95 -1.19
CA GLY A 34 -12.93 -13.23 -2.45
C GLY A 34 -11.52 -12.64 -2.39
N GLU A 35 -10.49 -13.47 -2.50
CA GLU A 35 -9.15 -13.00 -2.81
C GLU A 35 -9.05 -12.86 -4.33
N ILE A 36 -8.87 -11.62 -4.79
CA ILE A 36 -8.83 -11.31 -6.21
C ILE A 36 -7.37 -11.37 -6.69
N GLU A 37 -6.44 -10.79 -5.92
CA GLU A 37 -5.00 -10.76 -6.16
C GLU A 37 -4.21 -10.59 -4.85
N ASP A 38 -2.89 -10.82 -4.88
CA ASP A 38 -1.97 -10.54 -3.75
C ASP A 38 -2.12 -9.09 -3.27
N GLY A 39 -2.62 -8.88 -2.06
CA GLY A 39 -2.82 -7.54 -1.49
C GLY A 39 -4.27 -7.05 -1.51
N ILE A 40 -5.19 -7.74 -2.18
CA ILE A 40 -6.59 -7.30 -2.36
C ILE A 40 -7.56 -8.28 -1.69
N VAL A 41 -8.39 -7.75 -0.79
CA VAL A 41 -9.48 -8.49 -0.13
C VAL A 41 -10.78 -7.76 -0.38
N SER A 42 -11.74 -8.45 -1.00
CA SER A 42 -13.07 -7.91 -1.25
C SER A 42 -14.14 -8.71 -0.50
N THR A 43 -15.10 -7.99 0.06
CA THR A 43 -16.34 -8.50 0.66
C THR A 43 -17.52 -7.81 -0.01
N ASP A 44 -18.74 -8.21 0.36
CA ASP A 44 -19.96 -7.55 -0.13
C ASP A 44 -20.12 -6.10 0.35
N SER A 45 -19.40 -5.70 1.40
CA SER A 45 -19.55 -4.36 2.03
C SER A 45 -18.38 -3.42 1.75
N PHE A 46 -17.20 -3.96 1.44
CA PHE A 46 -16.00 -3.17 1.24
C PHE A 46 -14.95 -3.94 0.44
N THR A 47 -14.01 -3.18 -0.13
CA THR A 47 -12.75 -3.71 -0.65
C THR A 47 -11.59 -3.06 0.09
N VAL A 48 -10.61 -3.87 0.49
CA VAL A 48 -9.34 -3.43 1.07
C VAL A 48 -8.24 -3.72 0.07
N VAL A 49 -7.43 -2.70 -0.23
CA VAL A 49 -6.25 -2.80 -1.08
C VAL A 49 -5.02 -2.43 -0.25
N GLY A 50 -4.13 -3.40 -0.04
CA GLY A 50 -2.85 -3.21 0.64
C GLY A 50 -1.72 -3.08 -0.37
N ILE A 51 -0.99 -1.96 -0.34
CA ILE A 51 0.15 -1.70 -1.23
C ILE A 51 1.41 -1.52 -0.38
N PRO A 52 2.45 -2.37 -0.53
CA PRO A 52 3.69 -2.19 0.21
C PRO A 52 4.40 -0.94 -0.31
N THR A 53 4.70 0.00 0.58
CA THR A 53 5.32 1.27 0.21
C THR A 53 6.80 1.11 -0.14
N ILE A 54 7.31 2.05 -0.94
CA ILE A 54 8.74 2.18 -1.23
C ILE A 54 9.36 3.06 -0.14
N ILE A 55 10.44 2.59 0.49
CA ILE A 55 11.13 3.33 1.54
C ILE A 55 12.35 4.05 0.99
N ILE A 56 12.43 5.36 1.23
CA ILE A 56 13.58 6.20 0.93
C ILE A 56 14.43 6.35 2.20
N LYS A 57 15.62 5.76 2.22
CA LYS A 57 16.48 5.73 3.42
C LYS A 57 17.04 7.10 3.83
N SER A 58 17.25 8.00 2.88
CA SER A 58 17.86 9.31 3.10
C SER A 58 17.02 10.39 2.45
N ALA A 59 15.76 10.49 2.87
CA ALA A 59 14.85 11.54 2.40
C ALA A 59 15.39 12.92 2.81
N GLN A 60 15.45 13.84 1.84
CA GLN A 60 15.89 15.22 2.10
C GLN A 60 14.85 16.02 2.89
N GLN A 61 13.56 15.71 2.70
CA GLN A 61 12.44 16.35 3.35
C GLN A 61 11.30 15.36 3.54
N LEU A 62 10.59 15.46 4.67
CA LEU A 62 9.43 14.63 5.01
C LEU A 62 8.11 15.42 5.06
N VAL A 63 8.20 16.74 5.22
CA VAL A 63 7.03 17.62 5.30
C VAL A 63 6.26 17.58 3.98
N GLY A 64 4.95 17.34 4.05
CA GLY A 64 4.05 17.27 2.90
C GLY A 64 3.99 15.91 2.20
N VAL A 65 4.76 14.90 2.65
CA VAL A 65 4.73 13.56 2.03
C VAL A 65 3.35 12.92 2.18
N GLY A 66 2.70 13.05 3.34
CA GLY A 66 1.34 12.53 3.57
C GLY A 66 0.30 13.18 2.67
N ASP A 67 0.31 14.52 2.57
CA ASP A 67 -0.59 15.27 1.69
C ASP A 67 -0.39 14.89 0.22
N THR A 68 0.87 14.72 -0.17
CA THR A 68 1.24 14.30 -1.53
C THR A 68 0.71 12.91 -1.83
N ILE A 69 0.82 11.95 -0.90
CA ILE A 69 0.26 10.59 -1.07
C ILE A 69 -1.26 10.67 -1.24
N SER A 70 -1.96 11.39 -0.37
CA SER A 70 -3.42 11.49 -0.40
C SER A 70 -3.95 12.13 -1.69
N VAL A 71 -3.34 13.23 -2.14
CA VAL A 71 -3.74 13.92 -3.37
C VAL A 71 -3.48 13.05 -4.61
N LEU A 72 -2.30 12.41 -4.68
CA LEU A 72 -1.99 11.54 -5.81
C LEU A 72 -2.90 10.31 -5.86
N ALA A 73 -3.18 9.69 -4.71
CA ALA A 73 -4.10 8.54 -4.65
C ALA A 73 -5.50 8.91 -5.16
N LEU A 74 -6.02 10.08 -4.76
CA LEU A 74 -7.33 10.56 -5.21
C LEU A 74 -7.35 10.91 -6.71
N LEU A 75 -6.28 11.52 -7.21
CA LEU A 75 -6.18 11.91 -8.63
C LEU A 75 -6.02 10.70 -9.55
N LEU A 76 -5.36 9.64 -9.10
CA LEU A 76 -5.14 8.41 -9.88
C LEU A 76 -6.33 7.45 -9.85
N GLU A 77 -7.29 7.65 -8.95
CA GLU A 77 -8.55 6.91 -8.93
C GLU A 77 -9.54 7.36 -10.02
N ASN A 78 -9.36 8.56 -10.59
CA ASN A 78 -10.19 9.17 -11.63
C ASN A 78 -9.55 9.07 -13.02
#